data_AF-A0A9D1RX25-F1
#
_entry.id   AF-A0A9D1RX25-F1
#
_cell.length_a   1.000
_cell.length_b   1.000
_cell.length_c   1.000
_cell.angle_alpha   90.00
_cell.angle_beta   90.00
_cell.angle_gamma   90.00
#
_symmetry.space_group_name_H-M   'P 1'
#
loop_
_entity.id
_entity.type
_entity.pdbx_description
1 polymer ?
#
loop_
_entity_poly.entity_id
_entity_poly.type
_entity_poly.pdbx_seq_one_letter_code
_entity_poly.pdbx_strand_id
1 'polypeptide(L)'
;MAEGLHFVDASCEAHFRAMSAIHARGWRKTYPGHVPEDYLRDVITDDHWVPFFREDYETGRCRGLLLYREETPVACCNYGPIRTGPSPRQSEGLVIDASGYEGWGELISFYTEPSETGRGYGSMLMTEALARLKLLGHPGCAVFVLRENEGARRFYARHGFTWDGSHQDIPFPHDMICVDLRYTRLL
;
A
#
# COMPACT_ATOMS: atom_id res chain seq x y z
N MET A 1 -8.20 -2.01 27.60
CA MET A 1 -8.09 -0.70 26.94
C MET A 1 -6.90 -0.77 26.00
N ALA A 2 -6.97 -0.15 24.83
CA ALA A 2 -5.91 -0.18 23.82
C ALA A 2 -4.74 0.71 24.25
N GLU A 3 -4.03 0.31 25.31
CA GLU A 3 -2.90 1.08 25.82
C GLU A 3 -1.78 1.12 24.75
N GLY A 4 -1.34 2.34 24.44
CA GLY A 4 -0.17 2.60 23.60
C GLY A 4 -0.39 2.72 22.09
N LEU A 5 -1.61 2.54 21.55
CA LEU A 5 -1.83 2.69 20.11
C LEU A 5 -1.87 4.16 19.68
N HIS A 6 -1.04 4.55 18.72
CA HIS A 6 -1.03 5.90 18.18
C HIS A 6 -0.53 5.96 16.73
N PHE A 7 -0.97 6.99 16.00
CA PHE A 7 -0.56 7.22 14.62
C PHE A 7 0.64 8.14 14.54
N VAL A 8 1.56 7.85 13.62
CA VAL A 8 2.77 8.63 13.38
C VAL A 8 2.90 8.92 11.89
N ASP A 9 3.12 10.19 11.54
CA ASP A 9 3.43 10.59 10.17
C ASP A 9 4.88 10.24 9.83
N ALA A 10 5.08 9.57 8.71
CA ALA A 10 6.40 9.25 8.22
C ALA A 10 7.11 10.54 7.77
N SER A 11 8.18 10.91 8.48
CA SER A 11 8.86 12.20 8.30
C SER A 11 10.38 12.11 8.46
N CYS A 12 10.90 10.92 8.80
CA CYS A 12 12.32 10.70 9.01
C CYS A 12 12.72 9.29 8.54
N GLU A 13 14.03 9.09 8.39
CA GLU A 13 14.62 7.84 7.90
C GLU A 13 14.17 6.62 8.70
N ALA A 14 14.01 6.74 10.03
CA ALA A 14 13.55 5.65 10.87
C ALA A 14 12.11 5.20 10.50
N HIS A 15 11.23 6.15 10.18
CA HIS A 15 9.86 5.85 9.74
C HIS A 15 9.88 5.15 8.38
N PHE A 16 10.68 5.65 7.43
CA PHE A 16 10.77 5.06 6.09
C PHE A 16 11.31 3.63 6.12
N ARG A 17 12.32 3.36 6.95
CA ARG A 17 12.86 2.01 7.18
C ARG A 17 11.84 1.08 7.82
N ALA A 18 11.10 1.56 8.83
CA ALA A 18 10.03 0.78 9.44
C ALA A 18 8.95 0.39 8.42
N MET A 19 8.50 1.34 7.60
CA MET A 19 7.54 1.08 6.53
C MET A 19 8.07 0.05 5.53
N SER A 20 9.28 0.26 5.02
CA SER A 20 9.91 -0.62 4.01
C SER A 20 10.10 -2.05 4.53
N ALA A 21 10.52 -2.20 5.80
CA ALA A 21 10.70 -3.51 6.40
C ALA A 21 9.35 -4.26 6.58
N ILE A 22 8.27 -3.55 6.96
CA ILE A 22 6.91 -4.11 7.01
C ILE A 22 6.46 -4.56 5.61
N HIS A 23 6.73 -3.77 4.58
CA HIS A 23 6.42 -4.12 3.19
C HIS A 23 7.16 -5.40 2.77
N ALA A 24 8.47 -5.48 3.02
CA ALA A 24 9.29 -6.63 2.66
C ALA A 24 8.77 -7.92 3.30
N ARG A 25 8.50 -7.89 4.61
CA ARG A 25 7.92 -9.05 5.32
C ARG A 25 6.52 -9.39 4.81
N GLY A 26 5.70 -8.39 4.51
CA GLY A 26 4.38 -8.58 3.90
C GLY A 26 4.45 -9.31 2.56
N TRP A 27 5.33 -8.86 1.66
CA TRP A 27 5.57 -9.48 0.36
C TRP A 27 6.08 -10.92 0.49
N ARG A 28 7.13 -11.13 1.28
CA ARG A 28 7.73 -12.46 1.48
C ARG A 28 6.78 -13.47 2.13
N LYS A 29 5.78 -13.01 2.89
CA LYS A 29 4.72 -13.88 3.43
C LYS A 29 3.61 -14.16 2.41
N THR A 30 3.27 -13.18 1.57
CA THR A 30 2.03 -13.22 0.77
C THR A 30 2.23 -13.83 -0.62
N TYR A 31 3.37 -13.57 -1.25
CA TYR A 31 3.58 -13.87 -2.67
C TYR A 31 4.45 -15.08 -3.03
N PRO A 32 4.99 -15.91 -2.11
CA PRO A 32 5.56 -17.21 -2.50
C PRO A 32 4.59 -18.02 -3.36
N GLY A 33 5.08 -18.57 -4.47
CA GLY A 33 4.26 -19.31 -5.45
C GLY A 33 3.54 -18.45 -6.50
N HIS A 34 3.51 -17.13 -6.32
CA HIS A 34 2.94 -16.17 -7.28
C HIS A 34 3.99 -15.24 -7.88
N VAL A 35 5.02 -14.91 -7.10
CA VAL A 35 6.17 -14.10 -7.52
C VAL A 35 7.43 -14.97 -7.40
N PRO A 36 8.41 -14.83 -8.32
CA PRO A 36 9.64 -15.61 -8.26
C PRO A 36 10.37 -15.55 -6.91
N GLU A 37 10.90 -16.68 -6.47
CA GLU A 37 11.61 -16.79 -5.19
C GLU A 37 12.89 -15.93 -5.16
N ASP A 38 13.61 -15.86 -6.27
CA ASP A 38 14.79 -15.01 -6.41
C ASP A 38 14.43 -13.52 -6.39
N TYR A 39 13.33 -13.11 -7.01
CA TYR A 39 12.81 -11.75 -6.91
C TYR A 39 12.45 -11.38 -5.46
N LEU A 40 11.74 -12.27 -4.74
CA LEU A 40 11.39 -12.06 -3.33
C LEU A 40 12.62 -12.02 -2.41
N ARG A 41 13.69 -12.73 -2.76
CA ARG A 41 14.95 -12.77 -2.00
C ARG A 41 15.83 -11.56 -2.28
N ASP A 42 16.04 -11.24 -3.55
CA ASP A 42 17.10 -10.34 -3.99
C ASP A 42 16.60 -8.91 -4.25
N VAL A 43 15.35 -8.74 -4.67
CA VAL A 43 14.76 -7.42 -4.96
C VAL A 43 14.00 -6.90 -3.76
N ILE A 44 13.15 -7.73 -3.16
CA ILE A 44 12.32 -7.37 -2.02
C ILE A 44 13.15 -7.40 -0.73
N THR A 45 14.09 -6.47 -0.60
CA THR A 45 14.92 -6.25 0.59
C THR A 45 14.23 -5.33 1.59
N ASP A 46 14.69 -5.34 2.84
CA ASP A 46 14.06 -4.55 3.93
C ASP A 46 14.15 -3.04 3.69
N ASP A 47 15.12 -2.60 2.88
CA ASP A 47 15.33 -1.19 2.51
C ASP A 47 14.79 -0.83 1.12
N HIS A 48 14.19 -1.79 0.39
CA HIS A 48 13.78 -1.62 -1.01
C HIS A 48 12.93 -0.36 -1.26
N TRP A 49 12.01 -0.03 -0.35
CA TRP A 49 11.09 1.10 -0.51
C TRP A 49 11.55 2.40 0.15
N VAL A 50 12.66 2.39 0.91
CA VAL A 50 13.14 3.57 1.63
C VAL A 50 13.36 4.78 0.70
N PRO A 51 14.00 4.65 -0.48
CA PRO A 51 14.19 5.78 -1.38
C PRO A 51 12.87 6.40 -1.84
N PHE A 52 11.85 5.57 -2.11
CA PHE A 52 10.55 6.04 -2.56
C PHE A 52 9.78 6.78 -1.47
N PHE A 53 9.79 6.26 -0.23
CA PHE A 53 9.14 6.96 0.89
C PHE A 53 9.83 8.28 1.22
N ARG A 54 11.17 8.33 1.11
CA ARG A 54 11.93 9.56 1.28
C ARG A 54 11.56 10.60 0.22
N GLU A 55 11.55 10.20 -1.05
CA GLU A 55 11.15 11.08 -2.17
C GLU A 55 9.70 11.56 -2.03
N ASP A 56 8.78 10.69 -1.63
CA ASP A 56 7.38 11.03 -1.40
C ASP A 56 7.23 12.09 -0.30
N TYR A 57 7.99 11.97 0.79
CA TYR A 57 8.04 12.96 1.86
C TYR A 57 8.66 14.29 1.38
N GLU A 58 9.81 14.24 0.71
CA GLU A 58 10.52 15.43 0.22
C GLU A 58 9.70 16.24 -0.81
N THR A 59 8.98 15.54 -1.69
CA THR A 59 8.13 16.18 -2.69
C THR A 59 6.75 16.59 -2.14
N GLY A 60 6.35 16.04 -0.98
CA GLY A 60 5.04 16.25 -0.38
C GLY A 60 3.87 15.68 -1.19
N ARG A 61 4.15 14.90 -2.25
CA ARG A 61 3.13 14.35 -3.13
C ARG A 61 2.32 13.28 -2.43
N CYS A 62 2.98 12.40 -1.69
CA CYS A 62 2.36 11.33 -0.93
C CYS A 62 2.75 11.44 0.54
N ARG A 63 1.97 10.82 1.42
CA ARG A 63 2.14 10.87 2.87
C ARG A 63 2.20 9.45 3.40
N GLY A 64 3.29 9.12 4.09
CA GLY A 64 3.41 7.88 4.85
C GLY A 64 2.75 8.01 6.22
N LEU A 65 2.06 6.96 6.64
CA LEU A 65 1.40 6.88 7.95
C LEU A 65 1.69 5.51 8.57
N LEU A 66 2.09 5.52 9.83
CA LEU A 66 2.30 4.33 10.63
C LEU A 66 1.32 4.27 11.80
N LEU A 67 0.86 3.08 12.13
CA LEU A 67 0.26 2.77 13.42
C LEU A 67 1.31 2.12 14.30
N TYR A 68 1.54 2.72 15.46
CA TYR A 68 2.42 2.21 16.49
C TYR A 68 1.62 1.56 17.62
N ARG A 69 2.19 0.50 18.19
CA ARG A 69 1.86 -0.01 19.53
C ARG A 69 3.07 0.26 20.42
N GLU A 70 2.93 1.23 21.32
CA GLU A 70 4.07 1.75 22.09
C GLU A 70 5.17 2.16 21.09
N GLU A 71 6.39 1.66 21.22
CA GLU A 71 7.51 1.98 20.32
C GLU A 71 7.57 1.08 19.07
N THR A 72 6.62 0.15 18.90
CA THR A 72 6.65 -0.83 17.80
C THR A 72 5.71 -0.44 16.65
N PRO A 73 6.21 -0.23 15.41
CA PRO A 73 5.35 -0.03 14.25
C PRO A 73 4.67 -1.36 13.87
N VAL A 74 3.33 -1.36 13.81
CA VAL A 74 2.53 -2.58 13.57
C VAL A 74 1.74 -2.56 12.26
N ALA A 75 1.57 -1.40 11.65
CA ALA A 75 1.01 -1.25 10.31
C ALA A 75 1.46 0.06 9.68
N CYS A 76 1.44 0.13 8.35
CA CYS A 76 1.73 1.36 7.63
C CYS A 76 1.02 1.44 6.28
N CYS A 77 0.78 2.65 5.81
CA CYS A 77 0.33 2.92 4.45
C CYS A 77 1.05 4.16 3.89
N ASN A 78 1.02 4.28 2.56
CA ASN A 78 1.37 5.50 1.86
C ASN A 78 0.14 5.93 1.05
N TYR A 79 -0.26 7.18 1.16
CA TYR A 79 -1.47 7.69 0.52
C TYR A 79 -1.26 9.08 -0.07
N GLY A 80 -2.03 9.44 -1.09
CA GLY A 80 -1.90 10.74 -1.76
C GLY A 80 -2.93 10.90 -2.88
N PRO A 81 -2.74 11.88 -3.78
CA PRO A 81 -3.52 11.99 -5.00
C PRO A 81 -3.37 10.72 -5.84
N ILE A 82 -4.42 10.35 -6.58
CA ILE A 82 -4.38 9.19 -7.46
C ILE A 82 -3.27 9.31 -8.50
N ARG A 83 -2.49 8.24 -8.67
CA ARG A 83 -1.44 8.18 -9.68
C ARG A 83 -2.07 8.02 -11.07
N THR A 84 -1.50 8.71 -12.05
CA THR A 84 -1.86 8.59 -13.47
C THR A 84 -0.59 8.71 -14.31
N GLY A 85 -0.52 7.98 -15.42
CA GLY A 85 0.64 7.94 -16.30
C GLY A 85 1.67 6.86 -15.92
N PRO A 86 2.93 7.00 -16.40
CA PRO A 86 3.98 6.01 -16.17
C PRO A 86 4.23 5.72 -14.68
N SER A 87 4.28 4.45 -14.31
CA SER A 87 4.48 3.98 -12.93
C SER A 87 5.67 3.00 -12.85
N PRO A 88 6.91 3.45 -13.14
CA PRO A 88 8.10 2.60 -13.12
C PRO A 88 8.43 2.04 -11.73
N ARG A 89 7.86 2.64 -10.66
CA ARG A 89 7.98 2.14 -9.28
C ARG A 89 7.22 0.84 -9.04
N GLN A 90 6.23 0.52 -9.88
CA GLN A 90 5.38 -0.67 -9.74
C GLN A 90 5.76 -1.76 -10.74
N SER A 91 5.97 -1.38 -12.01
CA SER A 91 6.58 -2.24 -13.03
C SER A 91 7.13 -1.37 -14.15
N GLU A 92 8.23 -1.79 -14.77
CA GLU A 92 8.76 -1.15 -15.96
C GLU A 92 7.70 -1.15 -17.08
N GLY A 93 7.57 -0.03 -17.79
CA GLY A 93 6.59 0.13 -18.87
C GLY A 93 5.13 0.25 -18.43
N LEU A 94 4.80 0.12 -17.13
CA LEU A 94 3.44 0.22 -16.64
C LEU A 94 2.92 1.65 -16.75
N VAL A 95 1.70 1.80 -17.28
CA VAL A 95 0.99 3.08 -17.34
C VAL A 95 -0.35 2.94 -16.60
N ILE A 96 -0.56 3.77 -15.59
CA ILE A 96 -1.82 3.82 -14.85
C ILE A 96 -2.77 4.78 -15.56
N ASP A 97 -3.89 4.26 -16.06
CA ASP A 97 -5.01 5.08 -16.55
C ASP A 97 -6.00 5.35 -15.42
N ALA A 98 -5.98 6.56 -14.88
CA ALA A 98 -6.92 7.04 -13.86
C ALA A 98 -7.80 8.19 -14.37
N SER A 99 -8.01 8.29 -15.68
CA SER A 99 -8.78 9.38 -16.30
C SER A 99 -10.19 9.54 -15.74
N GLY A 100 -10.85 8.44 -15.36
CA GLY A 100 -12.18 8.46 -14.72
C GLY A 100 -12.21 8.86 -13.23
N TYR A 101 -11.05 9.16 -12.63
CA TYR A 101 -10.88 9.36 -11.19
C TYR A 101 -10.15 10.68 -10.87
N GLU A 102 -10.31 11.70 -11.73
CA GLU A 102 -9.71 13.01 -11.49
C GLU A 102 -10.06 13.56 -10.10
N GLY A 103 -9.04 14.05 -9.37
CA GLY A 103 -9.20 14.56 -8.01
C GLY A 103 -9.34 13.51 -6.91
N TRP A 104 -9.40 12.21 -7.24
CA TRP A 104 -9.45 11.14 -6.23
C TRP A 104 -8.13 10.98 -5.49
N GLY A 105 -8.21 10.35 -4.32
CA GLY A 105 -7.07 9.86 -3.57
C GLY A 105 -6.74 8.41 -3.90
N GLU A 106 -5.57 7.96 -3.47
CA GLU A 106 -5.12 6.58 -3.58
C GLU A 106 -4.41 6.14 -2.30
N LEU A 107 -4.70 4.91 -1.86
CA LEU A 107 -3.84 4.15 -0.96
C LEU A 107 -2.80 3.43 -1.82
N ILE A 108 -1.66 4.08 -2.03
CA ILE A 108 -0.58 3.60 -2.92
C ILE A 108 0.04 2.31 -2.37
N SER A 109 0.10 2.19 -1.05
CA SER A 109 0.52 0.96 -0.37
C SER A 109 -0.15 0.82 0.98
N PHE A 110 -0.38 -0.42 1.42
CA PHE A 110 -1.07 -0.71 2.68
C PHE A 110 -0.64 -2.07 3.24
N TYR A 111 0.03 -2.07 4.40
CA TYR A 111 0.55 -3.29 5.01
C TYR A 111 0.34 -3.29 6.52
N THR A 112 0.00 -4.45 7.07
CA THR A 112 0.07 -4.75 8.50
C THR A 112 1.22 -5.71 8.72
N GLU A 113 1.95 -5.55 9.81
CA GLU A 113 3.02 -6.49 10.19
C GLU A 113 2.47 -7.93 10.19
N PRO A 114 3.05 -8.84 9.39
CA PRO A 114 2.67 -10.25 9.33
C PRO A 114 2.37 -10.96 10.66
N SER A 115 3.16 -10.73 11.70
CA SER A 115 2.96 -11.33 13.03
C SER A 115 1.85 -10.66 13.85
N GLU A 116 1.30 -9.55 13.37
CA GLU A 116 0.32 -8.71 14.06
C GLU A 116 -1.04 -8.66 13.34
N THR A 117 -1.20 -9.45 12.28
CA THR A 117 -2.48 -9.59 11.56
C THR A 117 -3.59 -10.16 12.46
N GLY A 118 -4.85 -9.83 12.16
CA GLY A 118 -6.01 -10.31 12.94
C GLY A 118 -6.30 -9.55 14.23
N ARG A 119 -5.52 -8.50 14.55
CA ARG A 119 -5.68 -7.70 15.78
C ARG A 119 -6.45 -6.38 15.61
N GLY A 120 -6.99 -6.14 14.40
CA GLY A 120 -7.75 -4.91 14.08
C GLY A 120 -6.90 -3.73 13.59
N TYR A 121 -5.57 -3.82 13.63
CA TYR A 121 -4.65 -2.73 13.22
C TYR A 121 -4.85 -2.25 11.78
N GLY A 122 -5.02 -3.17 10.84
CA GLY A 122 -5.35 -2.81 9.46
C GLY A 122 -6.67 -2.01 9.37
N SER A 123 -7.71 -2.39 10.11
CA SER A 123 -8.97 -1.64 10.10
C SER A 123 -8.82 -0.25 10.71
N MET A 124 -8.02 -0.10 11.78
CA MET A 124 -7.73 1.21 12.37
C MET A 124 -6.99 2.11 11.37
N LEU A 125 -5.93 1.59 10.74
CA LEU A 125 -5.14 2.32 9.75
C LEU A 125 -5.97 2.70 8.51
N MET A 126 -6.84 1.80 8.04
CA MET A 126 -7.75 2.07 6.93
C MET A 126 -8.69 3.23 7.26
N THR A 127 -9.36 3.19 8.41
CA THR A 127 -10.25 4.27 8.85
C THR A 127 -9.54 5.62 8.90
N GLU A 128 -8.34 5.65 9.49
CA GLU A 128 -7.56 6.89 9.60
C GLU A 128 -7.12 7.41 8.23
N ALA A 129 -6.56 6.56 7.37
CA ALA A 129 -6.10 6.96 6.05
C ALA A 129 -7.25 7.50 5.18
N LEU A 130 -8.44 6.87 5.22
CA LEU A 130 -9.63 7.34 4.51
C LEU A 130 -10.14 8.68 5.06
N ALA A 131 -10.14 8.86 6.39
CA ALA A 131 -10.51 10.14 7.00
C ALA A 131 -9.57 11.26 6.56
N ARG A 132 -8.27 11.00 6.47
CA ARG A 132 -7.28 11.97 6.00
C ARG A 132 -7.41 12.30 4.51
N LEU A 133 -7.65 11.31 3.65
CA LEU A 133 -7.94 11.57 2.24
C LEU A 133 -9.19 12.44 2.07
N LYS A 134 -10.23 12.19 2.87
CA LYS A 134 -11.44 13.03 2.88
C LYS A 134 -11.16 14.47 3.33
N LEU A 135 -10.36 14.65 4.37
CA LEU A 135 -9.93 15.98 4.86
C LEU A 135 -9.10 16.75 3.82
N LEU A 136 -8.37 16.04 2.97
CA LEU A 136 -7.64 16.61 1.83
C LEU A 136 -8.55 16.95 0.63
N GLY A 137 -9.86 16.69 0.73
CA GLY A 137 -10.85 17.04 -0.29
C GLY A 137 -11.03 15.99 -1.39
N HIS A 138 -10.46 14.80 -1.23
CA HIS A 138 -10.64 13.73 -2.22
C HIS A 138 -12.07 13.14 -2.13
N PRO A 139 -12.82 13.07 -3.24
CA PRO A 139 -14.20 12.55 -3.25
C PRO A 139 -14.28 11.01 -3.17
N GLY A 140 -13.16 10.34 -3.42
CA GLY A 140 -13.05 8.90 -3.44
C GLY A 140 -11.60 8.44 -3.25
N CYS A 141 -11.43 7.15 -3.03
CA CYS A 141 -10.16 6.48 -2.85
C CYS A 141 -10.05 5.27 -3.78
N ALA A 142 -8.92 5.14 -4.47
CA ALA A 142 -8.51 3.94 -5.18
C ALA A 142 -7.43 3.16 -4.41
N VAL A 143 -7.30 1.87 -4.71
CA VAL A 143 -6.19 1.01 -4.27
C VAL A 143 -6.00 -0.10 -5.30
N PHE A 144 -4.74 -0.42 -5.62
CA PHE A 144 -4.43 -1.61 -6.41
C PHE A 144 -4.15 -2.80 -5.48
N VAL A 145 -4.64 -3.97 -5.87
CA VAL A 145 -4.41 -5.22 -5.15
C VAL A 145 -4.24 -6.36 -6.15
N LEU A 146 -3.18 -7.14 -5.97
CA LEU A 146 -2.97 -8.34 -6.78
C LEU A 146 -4.16 -9.30 -6.64
N ARG A 147 -4.64 -9.81 -7.76
CA ARG A 147 -5.75 -10.76 -7.87
C ARG A 147 -5.50 -11.99 -7.00
N GLU A 148 -4.24 -12.42 -6.94
CA GLU A 148 -3.71 -13.54 -6.17
C GLU A 148 -3.82 -13.31 -4.65
N ASN A 149 -3.88 -12.05 -4.20
CA ASN A 149 -4.03 -11.71 -2.78
C ASN A 149 -5.50 -11.67 -2.35
N GLU A 150 -6.15 -12.84 -2.29
CA GLU A 150 -7.56 -12.93 -1.88
C GLU A 150 -7.83 -12.37 -0.49
N GLY A 151 -6.86 -12.49 0.42
CA GLY A 151 -6.95 -11.96 1.78
C GLY A 151 -7.12 -10.44 1.79
N ALA A 152 -6.26 -9.73 1.05
CA ALA A 152 -6.35 -8.28 0.89
C ALA A 152 -7.63 -7.88 0.13
N ARG A 153 -8.01 -8.61 -0.92
CA ARG A 153 -9.27 -8.36 -1.66
C ARG A 153 -10.50 -8.42 -0.75
N ARG A 154 -10.60 -9.45 0.11
CA ARG A 154 -11.66 -9.54 1.13
C ARG A 154 -11.56 -8.42 2.15
N PHE A 155 -10.36 -8.03 2.54
CA PHE A 155 -10.14 -6.90 3.45
C PHE A 155 -10.64 -5.58 2.87
N TYR A 156 -10.29 -5.24 1.63
CA TYR A 156 -10.77 -4.03 0.97
C TYR A 156 -12.29 -4.05 0.77
N ALA A 157 -12.86 -5.19 0.36
CA ALA A 157 -14.31 -5.35 0.22
C ALA A 157 -15.07 -5.07 1.53
N ARG A 158 -14.56 -5.58 2.67
CA ARG A 158 -15.15 -5.27 3.99
C ARG A 158 -15.04 -3.80 4.39
N HIS A 159 -14.10 -3.05 3.83
CA HIS A 159 -13.97 -1.61 4.00
C HIS A 159 -14.65 -0.83 2.87
N GLY A 160 -15.62 -1.44 2.18
CA GLY A 160 -16.49 -0.76 1.22
C GLY A 160 -15.85 -0.45 -0.13
N PHE A 161 -14.70 -1.05 -0.44
CA PHE A 161 -14.12 -0.96 -1.76
C PHE A 161 -14.71 -2.02 -2.70
N THR A 162 -14.90 -1.66 -3.96
CA THR A 162 -15.34 -2.58 -5.02
C THR A 162 -14.37 -2.54 -6.19
N TRP A 163 -14.12 -3.69 -6.81
CA TRP A 163 -13.39 -3.76 -8.07
C TRP A 163 -14.15 -2.96 -9.14
N ASP A 164 -13.48 -2.03 -9.82
CA ASP A 164 -14.09 -1.21 -10.87
C ASP A 164 -14.10 -1.89 -12.26
N GLY A 165 -13.60 -3.13 -12.34
CA GLY A 165 -13.44 -3.88 -13.58
C GLY A 165 -12.07 -3.70 -14.26
N SER A 166 -11.25 -2.74 -13.82
CA SER A 166 -9.92 -2.51 -14.37
C SER A 166 -8.88 -3.45 -13.78
N HIS A 167 -7.93 -3.84 -14.63
CA HIS A 167 -6.82 -4.70 -14.24
C HIS A 167 -5.57 -4.35 -15.04
N GLN A 168 -4.40 -4.71 -14.49
CA GLN A 168 -3.11 -4.54 -15.14
C GLN A 168 -2.26 -5.78 -14.90
N ASP A 169 -1.67 -6.30 -15.97
CA ASP A 169 -0.71 -7.39 -15.86
C ASP A 169 0.62 -6.84 -15.35
N ILE A 170 1.14 -7.46 -14.30
CA ILE A 170 2.40 -7.11 -13.65
C ILE A 170 3.40 -8.21 -13.95
N PRO A 171 4.29 -8.01 -14.95
CA PRO A 171 5.30 -8.99 -15.28
C PRO A 171 6.37 -9.06 -14.19
N PHE A 172 6.79 -10.28 -13.89
CA PHE A 172 7.92 -10.61 -13.05
C PHE A 172 8.92 -11.46 -13.85
N PRO A 173 10.16 -11.68 -13.34
CA PRO A 173 11.10 -12.62 -13.94
C PRO A 173 10.51 -14.02 -14.16
N HIS A 174 11.16 -14.79 -15.04
CA HIS A 174 10.77 -16.18 -15.39
C HIS A 174 9.35 -16.29 -15.95
N ASP A 175 8.93 -15.27 -16.72
CA ASP A 175 7.63 -15.19 -17.38
C ASP A 175 6.43 -15.32 -16.42
N MET A 176 6.65 -15.06 -15.14
CA MET A 176 5.57 -15.02 -14.15
C MET A 176 4.81 -13.70 -14.25
N ILE A 177 3.48 -13.76 -14.11
CA ILE A 177 2.61 -12.59 -14.20
C ILE A 177 1.63 -12.63 -13.03
N CYS A 178 1.61 -11.57 -12.24
CA CYS A 178 0.48 -11.29 -11.33
C CYS A 178 -0.43 -10.25 -11.98
N VAL A 179 -1.66 -10.10 -11.47
CA VAL A 179 -2.61 -9.15 -12.04
C VAL A 179 -3.10 -8.19 -10.97
N ASP A 180 -2.76 -6.92 -11.11
CA ASP A 180 -3.31 -5.88 -10.24
C ASP A 180 -4.75 -5.57 -10.61
N LEU A 181 -5.62 -5.49 -9.61
CA LEU A 181 -7.02 -5.09 -9.73
C LEU A 181 -7.21 -3.75 -9.02
N ARG A 182 -7.88 -2.78 -9.68
CA ARG A 182 -8.20 -1.51 -9.00
C ARG A 182 -9.51 -1.60 -8.23
N TYR A 183 -9.41 -1.42 -6.94
CA TYR A 183 -10.54 -1.34 -6.03
C TYR A 183 -10.79 0.13 -5.70
N THR A 184 -12.06 0.54 -5.67
CA THR A 184 -12.45 1.94 -5.50
C THR A 184 -13.56 2.09 -4.47
N ARG A 185 -13.61 3.25 -3.80
CA ARG A 185 -14.63 3.60 -2.81
C ARG A 185 -14.84 5.12 -2.78
N LEU A 186 -16.09 5.57 -2.63
CA LEU A 186 -16.42 6.97 -2.32
C LEU A 186 -16.18 7.30 -0.83
N LEU A 187 -15.76 8.54 -0.54
CA LEU A 187 -15.40 9.02 0.82
C LEU A 187 -16.43 9.93 1.47
#